data_AF-A0A7C5JGP4-F1
#
_entry.id   AF-A0A7C5JGP4-F1
#
_cell.length_a   1.000
_cell.length_b   1.000
_cell.length_c   1.000
_cell.angle_alpha   90.00
_cell.angle_beta   90.00
_cell.angle_gamma   90.00
#
_symmetry.space_group_name_H-M   'P 1'
#
loop_
_entity.id
_entity.type
_entity.pdbx_description
1 polymer ?
#
loop_
_entity_poly.entity_id
_entity_poly.type
_entity_poly.pdbx_seq_one_letter_code
_entity_poly.pdbx_strand_id
1 'polypeptide(L)'
;LKNIEQLQNIKELIFLHLGVKYDESSDRLIYNRELQLGMGSSLYGLEFAKSLHMDEFFLKNAYTIRESIIGNKSELKTLKQKKRSRYNKNLYLTKCALCDEVVEDIHHIIPQKMANSSGKIGTMDKNHKYNLIPLCKRHHNMVHEGKIQITGFVMTDEGVKLHYSEQ
;
A
#
# COMPACT_ATOMS: atom_id res chain seq x y z
N LEU A 1 -13.70 -0.98 14.55
CA LEU A 1 -15.14 -0.82 14.22
C LEU A 1 -15.51 -1.47 12.90
N LYS A 2 -14.77 -1.23 11.79
CA LYS A 2 -15.03 -1.89 10.48
C LYS A 2 -15.11 -3.43 10.46
N ASN A 3 -14.52 -4.11 11.44
CA ASN A 3 -14.54 -5.58 11.53
C ASN A 3 -15.70 -6.14 12.38
N ILE A 4 -16.60 -5.29 12.88
CA ILE A 4 -17.78 -5.73 13.65
C ILE A 4 -18.86 -6.11 12.65
N GLU A 5 -19.19 -7.40 12.57
CA GLU A 5 -20.09 -7.99 11.58
C GLU A 5 -21.46 -7.29 11.53
N GLN A 6 -22.02 -6.96 12.69
CA GLN A 6 -23.31 -6.27 12.83
C GLN A 6 -23.32 -4.87 12.20
N LEU A 7 -22.14 -4.25 12.02
CA LEU A 7 -22.00 -2.91 11.44
C LEU A 7 -21.72 -2.94 9.93
N GLN A 8 -21.36 -4.10 9.35
CA GLN A 8 -20.92 -4.18 7.95
C GLN A 8 -22.06 -4.05 6.94
N ASN A 9 -23.29 -4.36 7.35
CA ASN A 9 -24.46 -4.40 6.46
C ASN A 9 -25.40 -3.19 6.58
N ILE A 10 -25.07 -2.20 7.41
CA ILE A 10 -25.87 -0.99 7.59
C ILE A 10 -25.49 0.02 6.50
N LYS A 11 -26.37 0.22 5.51
CA LYS A 11 -26.08 1.06 4.32
C LYS A 11 -26.03 2.55 4.64
N GLU A 12 -26.76 2.95 5.67
CA GLU A 12 -26.90 4.34 6.12
C GLU A 12 -25.81 4.74 7.13
N LEU A 13 -24.92 3.82 7.51
CA LEU A 13 -23.84 4.07 8.46
C LEU A 13 -22.66 4.77 7.76
N ILE A 14 -22.34 5.98 8.21
CA ILE A 14 -21.19 6.74 7.73
C ILE A 14 -20.19 6.90 8.87
N PHE A 15 -18.94 6.52 8.62
CA PHE A 15 -17.85 6.78 9.56
C PHE A 15 -17.25 8.17 9.30
N LEU A 16 -17.17 8.96 10.36
CA LEU A 16 -16.56 10.28 10.36
C LEU A 16 -15.57 10.39 11.53
N HIS A 17 -14.56 11.23 11.38
CA HIS A 17 -13.61 11.55 12.44
C HIS A 17 -13.18 13.01 12.36
N LEU A 18 -12.68 13.56 13.47
CA LEU A 18 -12.00 14.85 13.46
C LEU A 18 -10.53 14.63 13.11
N GLY A 19 -10.05 15.35 12.10
CA GLY A 19 -8.67 15.20 11.65
C GLY A 19 -7.68 15.79 12.66
N VAL A 20 -6.64 15.02 12.95
CA VAL A 20 -5.52 15.45 13.77
C VAL A 20 -4.25 15.00 13.07
N LYS A 21 -3.22 15.86 13.07
CA LYS A 21 -1.93 15.56 12.49
C LYS A 21 -0.82 16.08 13.40
N TYR A 22 0.18 15.25 13.67
CA TYR A 22 1.40 15.72 14.29
C TYR A 22 2.36 16.28 13.23
N ASP A 23 2.85 17.50 13.45
CA ASP A 23 3.86 18.16 12.64
C ASP A 23 5.22 18.04 13.33
N GLU A 24 6.05 17.14 12.80
CA GLU A 24 7.42 16.88 13.28
C GLU A 24 8.32 18.12 13.16
N SER A 25 8.07 19.00 12.18
CA SER A 25 8.96 20.14 11.92
C SER A 25 8.79 21.27 12.94
N SER A 26 7.57 21.43 13.45
CA SER A 26 7.21 22.44 14.45
C SER A 26 6.96 21.85 15.84
N ASP A 27 7.10 20.52 15.98
CA ASP A 27 6.87 19.74 17.21
C ASP A 27 5.50 20.03 17.84
N ARG A 28 4.44 19.96 17.02
CA ARG A 28 3.09 20.36 17.42
C ARG A 28 2.03 19.41 16.88
N LEU A 29 1.00 19.21 17.69
CA LEU A 29 -0.22 18.53 17.25
C LEU A 29 -1.20 19.55 16.68
N ILE A 30 -1.56 19.38 15.40
CA ILE A 30 -2.47 20.25 14.66
C ILE A 30 -3.87 19.62 14.66
N TYR A 31 -4.82 20.36 15.21
CA TYR A 31 -6.24 20.02 15.16
C TYR A 31 -6.88 20.78 13.99
N ASN A 32 -7.31 20.09 12.94
CA ASN A 32 -8.03 20.76 11.86
C ASN A 32 -9.47 21.10 12.26
N ARG A 33 -10.03 20.40 13.25
CA ARG A 33 -11.43 20.51 13.72
C ARG A 33 -12.45 20.35 12.59
N GLU A 34 -12.05 19.71 11.50
CA GLU A 34 -12.89 19.41 10.36
C GLU A 34 -13.36 17.96 10.46
N LEU A 35 -14.65 17.75 10.20
CA LEU A 35 -15.24 16.43 10.15
C LEU A 35 -14.88 15.78 8.82
N GLN A 36 -14.08 14.73 8.87
CA GLN A 36 -13.54 14.03 7.72
C GLN A 36 -14.12 12.63 7.59
N LEU A 37 -14.33 12.19 6.34
CA LEU A 37 -14.79 10.84 6.03
C LEU A 37 -13.78 9.78 6.49
N GLY A 38 -14.29 8.68 7.04
CA GLY A 38 -13.51 7.54 7.53
C GLY A 38 -13.41 7.47 9.05
N MET A 39 -12.74 6.41 9.55
CA MET A 39 -12.58 6.15 10.99
C MET A 39 -11.45 6.95 11.64
N GLY A 40 -10.68 7.69 10.85
CA GLY A 40 -9.47 8.37 11.30
C GLY A 40 -8.29 7.46 11.57
N SER A 41 -7.15 8.12 11.83
CA SER A 41 -5.91 7.44 12.19
C SER A 41 -6.04 6.84 13.59
N SER A 42 -5.69 5.56 13.72
CA SER A 42 -5.56 4.90 15.03
C SER A 42 -4.23 5.24 15.73
N LEU A 43 -3.47 6.21 15.21
CA LEU A 43 -2.23 6.71 15.82
C LEU A 43 -2.43 7.94 16.70
N TYR A 44 -3.61 8.57 16.66
CA TYR A 44 -3.89 9.82 17.38
C TYR A 44 -3.44 9.79 18.85
N GLY A 45 -3.73 8.72 19.58
CA GLY A 45 -3.35 8.62 20.99
C GLY A 45 -1.83 8.66 21.22
N LEU A 46 -1.04 8.06 20.33
CA LEU A 46 0.42 8.08 20.41
C LEU A 46 1.01 9.40 19.88
N GLU A 47 0.38 10.01 18.88
CA GLU A 47 0.73 11.35 18.40
C GLU A 47 0.49 12.42 19.47
N PHE A 48 -0.61 12.30 20.22
CA PHE A 48 -0.90 13.17 21.37
C PHE A 48 0.12 12.97 22.49
N ALA A 49 0.40 11.73 22.88
CA ALA A 49 1.44 11.42 23.85
C ALA A 49 2.82 11.98 23.45
N LYS A 50 3.16 11.91 22.16
CA LYS A 50 4.39 12.50 21.63
C LYS A 50 4.41 14.02 21.78
N SER A 51 3.29 14.69 21.51
CA SER A 51 3.17 16.16 21.68
C SER A 51 3.26 16.63 23.14
N LEU A 52 3.06 15.74 24.10
CA LEU A 52 3.28 16.00 25.53
C LEU A 52 4.73 15.73 25.97
N HIS A 53 5.63 15.48 25.03
CA HIS A 53 7.01 15.07 25.27
C HIS A 53 7.12 13.87 26.23
N MET A 54 6.21 12.91 26.11
CA MET A 54 6.31 11.67 26.87
C MET A 54 7.64 10.96 26.56
N ASP A 55 8.14 10.25 27.57
CA ASP A 55 9.40 9.53 27.51
C ASP A 55 9.51 8.64 26.24
N GLU A 56 10.68 8.67 25.60
CA GLU A 56 10.91 7.99 24.32
C GLU A 56 10.79 6.47 24.48
N PHE A 57 11.26 5.92 25.60
CA PHE A 57 11.18 4.49 25.89
C PHE A 57 9.71 4.06 26.10
N PHE A 58 8.92 4.87 26.82
CA PHE A 58 7.47 4.68 26.95
C PHE A 58 6.78 4.67 25.58
N LEU A 59 7.03 5.69 24.75
CA LEU A 59 6.43 5.80 23.41
C LEU A 59 6.81 4.59 22.55
N LYS A 60 8.09 4.21 22.54
CA LYS A 60 8.59 3.06 21.78
C LYS A 60 7.94 1.75 22.21
N ASN A 61 7.78 1.53 23.52
CA ASN A 61 7.08 0.35 24.03
C ASN A 61 5.61 0.36 23.62
N ALA A 62 4.93 1.50 23.71
CA ALA A 62 3.54 1.63 23.31
C ALA A 62 3.34 1.36 21.80
N TYR A 63 4.23 1.88 20.94
CA TYR A 63 4.24 1.54 19.51
C TYR A 63 4.43 0.03 19.28
N THR A 64 5.33 -0.61 20.03
CA THR A 64 5.63 -2.04 19.91
C THR A 64 4.43 -2.91 20.30
N ILE A 65 3.79 -2.61 21.43
CA ILE A 65 2.57 -3.29 21.89
C ILE A 65 1.42 -3.07 20.90
N ARG A 66 1.27 -1.84 20.38
CA ARG A 66 0.26 -1.55 19.36
C ARG A 66 0.49 -2.37 18.09
N GLU A 67 1.73 -2.48 17.63
CA GLU A 67 2.09 -3.31 16.47
C GLU A 67 1.79 -4.80 16.69
N SER A 68 1.93 -5.33 17.92
CA SER A 68 1.59 -6.71 18.23
C SER A 68 0.08 -6.96 18.25
N ILE A 69 -0.71 -6.02 18.78
CA ILE A 69 -2.18 -6.12 18.83
C ILE A 69 -2.82 -6.00 17.44
N ILE A 70 -2.33 -5.10 16.59
CA ILE A 70 -2.91 -4.84 15.26
C ILE A 70 -2.49 -5.90 14.22
N GLY A 71 -1.43 -6.67 14.49
CA GLY A 71 -0.90 -7.68 13.56
C GLY A 71 -0.37 -7.06 12.25
N ASN A 72 -0.21 -7.87 11.20
CA ASN A 72 0.33 -7.48 9.87
C ASN A 72 -0.45 -6.39 9.12
N LYS A 73 -1.48 -5.77 9.72
CA LYS A 73 -2.32 -4.72 9.14
C LYS A 73 -1.92 -3.29 9.55
N SER A 74 -0.74 -3.10 10.16
CA SER A 74 -0.28 -1.74 10.49
C SER A 74 0.25 -1.03 9.23
N GLU A 75 -0.29 0.15 8.90
CA GLU A 75 0.24 1.03 7.85
C GLU A 75 1.74 1.32 8.05
N LEU A 76 2.21 1.31 9.30
CA LEU A 76 3.60 1.48 9.68
C LEU A 76 4.50 0.31 9.24
N LYS A 77 4.02 -0.94 9.27
CA LYS A 77 4.77 -2.08 8.71
C LYS A 77 4.83 -2.00 7.19
N THR A 78 3.75 -1.56 6.52
CA THR A 78 3.77 -1.30 5.06
C THR A 78 4.76 -0.20 4.69
N LEU A 79 4.94 0.82 5.55
CA LEU A 79 5.93 1.88 5.36
C LEU A 79 7.38 1.42 5.61
N LYS A 80 7.61 0.56 6.61
CA LYS A 80 8.94 0.02 6.97
C LYS A 80 9.40 -1.13 6.07
N GLN A 81 8.49 -1.92 5.48
CA GLN A 81 8.80 -3.01 4.54
C GLN A 81 8.87 -2.53 3.08
N LYS A 82 9.37 -1.32 2.81
CA LYS A 82 9.61 -0.82 1.45
C LYS A 82 10.80 -1.54 0.80
N LYS A 83 10.69 -2.84 0.58
CA LYS A 83 11.66 -3.63 -0.19
C LYS A 83 11.59 -3.11 -1.63
N ARG A 84 12.72 -2.71 -2.20
CA ARG A 84 12.78 -2.26 -3.59
C ARG A 84 12.89 -3.46 -4.53
N SER A 85 12.35 -3.32 -5.73
CA SER A 85 12.53 -4.30 -6.79
C SER A 85 14.00 -4.49 -7.11
N ARG A 86 14.42 -5.76 -7.29
CA ARG A 86 15.72 -6.11 -7.86
C ARG A 86 15.91 -5.62 -9.31
N TYR A 87 14.80 -5.39 -10.02
CA TYR A 87 14.81 -4.99 -11.43
C TYR A 87 14.80 -3.46 -11.59
N ASN A 88 14.16 -2.73 -10.67
CA ASN A 88 14.06 -1.28 -10.75
C ASN A 88 14.01 -0.63 -9.36
N LYS A 89 15.05 0.13 -9.00
CA LYS A 89 15.17 0.80 -7.69
C LYS A 89 14.04 1.79 -7.37
N ASN A 90 13.33 2.28 -8.39
CA ASN A 90 12.22 3.22 -8.23
C ASN A 90 10.87 2.50 -8.01
N LEU A 91 10.85 1.17 -8.05
CA LEU A 91 9.65 0.36 -7.81
C LEU A 91 9.74 -0.32 -6.43
N TYR A 92 8.71 -0.13 -5.62
CA TYR A 92 8.60 -0.71 -4.28
C TYR A 92 7.68 -1.95 -4.31
N LEU A 93 8.13 -3.01 -3.64
CA LEU A 93 7.36 -4.22 -3.36
C LEU A 93 6.55 -3.97 -2.09
N THR A 94 5.30 -3.54 -2.25
CA THR A 94 4.42 -3.24 -1.12
C THR A 94 3.27 -4.23 -1.07
N LYS A 95 2.41 -4.19 -2.09
CA LYS A 95 1.19 -4.97 -2.17
C LYS A 95 0.95 -5.46 -3.58
N CYS A 96 0.17 -6.53 -3.69
CA CYS A 96 -0.28 -7.08 -4.96
C CYS A 96 -1.22 -6.08 -5.63
N ALA A 97 -0.96 -5.81 -6.91
CA ALA A 97 -1.77 -4.91 -7.72
C ALA A 97 -3.24 -5.35 -7.89
N LEU A 98 -3.60 -6.58 -7.47
CA LEU A 98 -4.92 -7.17 -7.69
C LEU A 98 -5.68 -7.58 -6.41
N CYS A 99 -5.02 -7.77 -5.24
CA CYS A 99 -5.74 -8.12 -4.00
C CYS A 99 -5.05 -7.67 -2.70
N ASP A 100 -4.22 -6.63 -2.75
CA ASP A 100 -3.60 -5.99 -1.58
C ASP A 100 -2.69 -6.84 -0.67
N GLU A 101 -2.53 -8.13 -0.96
CA GLU A 101 -1.62 -9.04 -0.26
C GLU A 101 -0.15 -8.61 -0.40
N VAL A 102 0.67 -8.89 0.61
CA VAL A 102 2.10 -8.56 0.57
C VAL A 102 2.81 -9.38 -0.51
N VAL A 103 3.75 -8.75 -1.21
CA VAL A 103 4.45 -9.32 -2.36
C VAL A 103 5.95 -9.35 -2.16
N GLU A 104 6.55 -10.48 -2.51
CA GLU A 104 7.99 -10.66 -2.51
C GLU A 104 8.59 -10.61 -3.92
N ASP A 105 7.75 -10.86 -4.93
CA ASP A 105 8.14 -10.97 -6.33
C ASP A 105 7.43 -9.95 -7.22
N ILE A 106 8.06 -9.70 -8.36
CA ILE A 106 7.56 -8.84 -9.43
C ILE A 106 7.40 -9.67 -10.67
N HIS A 107 6.26 -9.47 -11.33
CA HIS A 107 5.96 -10.03 -12.61
C HIS A 107 6.37 -9.07 -13.73
N HIS A 108 6.93 -9.61 -14.81
CA HIS A 108 7.17 -8.87 -16.04
C HIS A 108 5.98 -9.05 -16.98
N ILE A 109 5.24 -7.96 -17.27
CA ILE A 109 4.04 -7.99 -18.12
C ILE A 109 4.39 -8.56 -19.50
N ILE A 110 5.46 -8.04 -20.11
CA ILE A 110 6.09 -8.63 -21.28
C ILE A 110 7.28 -9.49 -20.80
N PRO A 111 7.29 -10.80 -21.08
CA PRO A 111 8.33 -11.71 -20.61
C PRO A 111 9.74 -11.24 -20.97
N GLN A 112 10.67 -11.36 -20.01
CA GLN A 112 12.06 -10.92 -20.20
C GLN A 112 12.76 -11.57 -21.41
N LYS A 113 12.34 -12.77 -21.80
CA LYS A 113 12.85 -13.49 -22.98
C LYS A 113 12.60 -12.77 -24.31
N MET A 114 11.65 -11.82 -24.34
CA MET A 114 11.35 -11.00 -25.51
C MET A 114 12.32 -9.81 -25.66
N ALA A 115 13.20 -9.60 -24.69
CA ALA A 115 14.19 -8.54 -24.77
C ALA A 115 15.36 -8.92 -25.68
N ASN A 116 15.87 -7.96 -26.44
CA ASN A 116 17.08 -8.12 -27.25
C ASN A 116 18.36 -8.21 -26.39
N SER A 117 19.51 -8.36 -27.03
CA SER A 117 20.82 -8.43 -26.37
C SER A 117 21.16 -7.20 -25.52
N SER A 118 20.60 -6.03 -25.85
CA SER A 118 20.73 -4.81 -25.06
C SER A 118 19.70 -4.68 -23.92
N GLY A 119 18.84 -5.69 -23.71
CA GLY A 119 17.84 -5.69 -22.65
C GLY A 119 16.56 -4.88 -22.95
N LYS A 120 16.33 -4.52 -24.22
CA LYS A 120 15.17 -3.74 -24.65
C LYS A 120 14.10 -4.61 -25.30
N ILE A 121 12.84 -4.27 -25.05
CA ILE A 121 11.64 -4.80 -25.70
C ILE A 121 11.08 -3.66 -26.56
N GLY A 122 11.35 -3.70 -27.87
CA GLY A 122 11.13 -2.55 -28.74
C GLY A 122 11.97 -1.35 -28.29
N THR A 123 11.32 -0.24 -27.93
CA THR A 123 11.97 0.98 -27.46
C THR A 123 12.14 1.06 -25.93
N MET A 124 11.52 0.14 -25.18
CA MET A 124 11.44 0.16 -23.72
C MET A 124 12.41 -0.84 -23.08
N ASP A 125 13.07 -0.45 -21.99
CA ASP A 125 13.87 -1.39 -21.20
C ASP A 125 12.99 -2.46 -20.54
N LYS A 126 13.43 -3.73 -20.55
CA LYS A 126 12.67 -4.84 -19.95
C LYS A 126 12.35 -4.63 -18.46
N ASN A 127 13.17 -3.84 -17.76
CA ASN A 127 13.01 -3.50 -16.34
C ASN A 127 12.36 -2.12 -16.11
N HIS A 128 11.79 -1.53 -17.15
CA HIS A 128 11.07 -0.27 -17.02
C HIS A 128 9.82 -0.45 -16.15
N LYS A 129 9.44 0.59 -15.39
CA LYS A 129 8.31 0.52 -14.43
C LYS A 129 6.99 0.05 -15.05
N TYR A 130 6.74 0.39 -16.31
CA TYR A 130 5.52 -0.02 -17.03
C TYR A 130 5.49 -1.50 -17.39
N ASN A 131 6.63 -2.18 -17.36
CA ASN A 131 6.72 -3.62 -17.62
C ASN A 131 6.76 -4.45 -16.34
N LEU A 132 6.74 -3.83 -15.15
CA LEU A 132 6.92 -4.50 -13.86
C LEU A 132 5.66 -4.33 -13.02
N ILE A 133 5.10 -5.44 -12.54
CA ILE A 133 3.93 -5.41 -11.67
C ILE A 133 4.12 -6.29 -10.43
N PRO A 134 3.95 -5.74 -9.21
CA PRO A 134 4.00 -6.54 -8.00
C PRO A 134 2.75 -7.43 -7.88
N LEU A 135 2.94 -8.75 -7.82
CA LEU A 135 1.85 -9.73 -7.70
C LEU A 135 2.13 -10.72 -6.57
N CYS A 136 1.08 -11.12 -5.86
CA CYS A 136 1.17 -12.23 -4.91
C CYS A 136 1.32 -13.55 -5.70
N LYS A 137 1.84 -14.60 -5.06
CA LYS A 137 2.09 -15.91 -5.71
C LYS A 137 0.85 -16.44 -6.45
N ARG A 138 -0.34 -16.28 -5.87
CA ARG A 138 -1.60 -16.70 -6.49
C ARG A 138 -1.84 -15.99 -7.82
N HIS A 139 -1.83 -14.66 -7.84
CA HIS A 139 -2.05 -13.89 -9.06
C HIS A 139 -0.91 -14.03 -10.06
N HIS A 140 0.31 -14.17 -9.59
CA HIS A 140 1.46 -14.45 -10.44
C HIS A 140 1.25 -15.74 -11.24
N ASN A 141 0.77 -16.81 -10.59
CA ASN A 141 0.45 -18.07 -11.24
C ASN A 141 -0.76 -17.94 -12.18
N MET A 142 -1.82 -17.23 -11.78
CA MET A 142 -2.99 -17.00 -12.65
C MET A 142 -2.62 -16.28 -13.96
N VAL A 143 -1.66 -15.35 -13.91
CA VAL A 143 -1.15 -14.70 -15.12
C VAL A 143 -0.34 -15.68 -15.97
N HIS A 144 0.51 -16.50 -15.36
CA HIS A 144 1.24 -17.55 -16.10
C HIS A 144 0.34 -18.62 -16.70
N GLU A 145 -0.78 -18.95 -16.05
CA GLU A 145 -1.78 -19.90 -16.50
C GLU A 145 -2.73 -19.30 -17.55
N GLY A 146 -2.64 -18.01 -17.86
CA GLY A 146 -3.49 -17.32 -18.82
C GLY A 146 -4.89 -16.97 -18.31
N LYS A 147 -5.22 -17.29 -17.05
CA LYS A 147 -6.49 -16.92 -16.40
C LYS A 147 -6.65 -15.42 -16.23
N ILE A 148 -5.53 -14.71 -16.08
CA ILE A 148 -5.49 -13.25 -16.03
C ILE A 148 -4.56 -12.76 -17.13
N GLN A 149 -5.08 -11.92 -18.01
CA GLN A 149 -4.27 -11.25 -19.02
C GLN A 149 -4.07 -9.79 -18.63
N ILE A 150 -2.83 -9.44 -18.28
CA ILE A 150 -2.45 -8.06 -17.99
C ILE A 150 -2.00 -7.40 -19.29
N THR A 151 -2.73 -6.39 -19.76
CA THR A 151 -2.35 -5.67 -20.98
C THR A 151 -1.47 -4.46 -20.68
N GLY A 152 -1.46 -3.97 -19.44
CA GLY A 152 -0.61 -2.88 -18.99
C GLY A 152 -1.39 -1.81 -18.25
N PHE A 153 -0.99 -0.56 -18.41
CA PHE A 153 -1.60 0.59 -17.75
C PHE A 153 -2.32 1.46 -18.77
N VAL A 154 -3.53 1.90 -18.44
CA VAL A 154 -4.35 2.79 -19.27
C VAL A 154 -4.67 4.07 -18.51
N MET A 155 -4.79 5.17 -19.25
CA MET A 155 -5.28 6.43 -18.70
C MET A 155 -6.80 6.39 -18.60
N THR A 156 -7.32 6.62 -17.41
CA THR A 156 -8.74 6.87 -17.14
C THR A 156 -8.91 8.30 -16.62
N ASP A 157 -10.16 8.73 -16.50
CA ASP A 157 -10.58 9.95 -15.81
C ASP A 157 -10.07 10.03 -14.36
N GLU A 158 -9.99 8.88 -13.69
CA GLU A 158 -9.37 8.75 -12.35
C GLU A 158 -7.82 8.58 -12.37
N GLY A 159 -7.16 8.70 -13.52
CA GLY A 159 -5.71 8.59 -13.67
C GLY A 159 -5.22 7.26 -14.26
N VAL A 160 -3.95 6.93 -14.05
CA VAL A 160 -3.35 5.71 -14.62
C VAL A 160 -3.82 4.49 -13.81
N LYS A 161 -4.59 3.60 -14.44
CA LYS A 161 -5.03 2.34 -13.84
C LYS A 161 -4.47 1.13 -14.56
N LEU A 162 -4.32 0.02 -13.83
CA LEU A 162 -3.97 -1.27 -14.42
C LEU A 162 -5.17 -1.80 -15.21
N HIS A 163 -4.94 -2.17 -16.45
CA HIS A 163 -5.91 -2.85 -17.29
C HIS A 163 -5.57 -4.34 -17.39
N TYR A 164 -6.53 -5.18 -17.02
CA TYR A 164 -6.44 -6.63 -17.10
C TYR A 164 -7.83 -7.23 -17.37
N SER A 165 -7.85 -8.44 -17.94
CA SER A 165 -9.07 -9.22 -18.14
C SER A 165 -8.92 -10.59 -17.49
N GLU A 166 -10.02 -11.08 -16.92
CA GLU A 166 -10.14 -12.46 -16.43
C GLU A 166 -10.80 -13.30 -17.52
N GLN A 167 -10.28 -14.50 -17.75
CA GLN A 167 -10.84 -15.50 -18.68
C GLN A 167 -11.62 -16.58 -17.95
#